data_AF-A0A5Q4FWD5-F1
#
_entry.id   AF-A0A5Q4FWD5-F1
#
_cell.length_a   1.000
_cell.length_b   1.000
_cell.length_c   1.000
_cell.angle_alpha   90.00
_cell.angle_beta   90.00
_cell.angle_gamma   90.00
#
_symmetry.space_group_name_H-M   'P 1'
#
loop_
_entity.id
_entity.type
_entity.pdbx_description
1 polymer ?
#
loop_
_entity_poly.entity_id
_entity_poly.type
_entity_poly.pdbx_seq_one_letter_code
_entity_poly.pdbx_strand_id
1 'polypeptide(L)'
;MEGGEVGRIRVGVAGWNDDSWRGDAFLAASHAQAWPYTEEVTAGFVDARLHGPDALYASGYSDDQLRSWAQRLYRWQVADQPAAARTITDRAPPARRERDVYVYFNNDTSGHAPRNAARLRTLLTDASDGDPDR
;
A
#
# COMPACT_ATOMS: atom_id res chain seq x y z
N MET A 1 -4.47 -19.55 -18.34
CA MET A 1 -4.51 -18.39 -17.43
C MET A 1 -4.02 -18.90 -16.09
N GLU A 2 -2.75 -18.70 -15.79
CA GLU A 2 -2.19 -19.08 -14.49
C GLU A 2 -2.91 -18.27 -13.42
N GLY A 3 -3.62 -18.96 -12.52
CA GLY A 3 -4.20 -18.34 -11.34
C GLY A 3 -3.06 -17.86 -10.46
N GLY A 4 -2.70 -16.57 -10.58
CA GLY A 4 -1.79 -15.94 -9.65
C GLY A 4 -2.36 -16.03 -8.24
N GLU A 5 -1.53 -16.39 -7.26
CA GLU A 5 -1.91 -16.34 -5.86
C GLU A 5 -2.41 -14.93 -5.52
N VAL A 6 -3.70 -14.85 -5.21
CA VAL A 6 -4.35 -13.66 -4.62
C VAL A 6 -3.87 -13.54 -3.18
N GLY A 7 -3.81 -12.31 -2.67
CA GLY A 7 -3.44 -12.07 -1.28
C GLY A 7 -1.98 -11.70 -1.11
N ARG A 8 -1.35 -11.07 -2.10
CA ARG A 8 0.06 -10.63 -2.00
C ARG A 8 0.17 -9.13 -1.77
N ILE A 9 1.15 -8.71 -0.97
CA ILE A 9 1.58 -7.30 -0.86
C ILE A 9 2.73 -7.06 -1.83
N ARG A 10 2.59 -6.06 -2.70
CA ARG A 10 3.54 -5.70 -3.76
C ARG A 10 4.01 -4.27 -3.57
N VAL A 11 5.31 -4.09 -3.33
CA VAL A 11 5.93 -2.78 -3.07
C VAL A 11 6.73 -2.31 -4.29
N GLY A 12 6.45 -1.11 -4.79
CA GLY A 12 7.12 -0.49 -5.94
C GLY A 12 7.45 0.99 -5.75
N VAL A 13 8.09 1.57 -6.77
CA VAL A 13 8.36 3.01 -6.92
C VAL A 13 7.61 3.48 -8.17
N ALA A 14 6.93 4.62 -8.09
CA ALA A 14 6.16 5.13 -9.23
C ALA A 14 7.06 5.56 -10.40
N GLY A 15 6.56 5.37 -11.62
CA GLY A 15 7.29 5.75 -12.84
C GLY A 15 8.23 4.70 -13.41
N TRP A 16 8.34 3.50 -12.82
CA TRP A 16 9.11 2.38 -13.39
C TRP A 16 8.25 1.51 -14.31
N ASN A 17 8.69 1.34 -15.56
CA ASN A 17 8.08 0.50 -16.60
C ASN A 17 8.53 -0.97 -16.44
N ASP A 18 8.10 -1.65 -15.39
CA ASP A 18 8.22 -3.11 -15.34
C ASP A 18 7.08 -3.72 -16.18
N ASP A 19 7.42 -4.54 -17.17
CA ASP A 19 6.47 -5.09 -18.15
C ASP A 19 5.44 -6.04 -17.53
N SER A 20 5.65 -6.53 -16.29
CA SER A 20 4.70 -7.43 -15.63
C SER A 20 3.44 -6.76 -15.02
N TRP A 21 3.24 -5.44 -15.25
CA TRP A 21 2.25 -4.64 -14.50
C TRP A 21 1.25 -3.84 -15.36
N ARG A 22 1.22 -4.02 -16.69
CA ARG A 22 0.19 -3.36 -17.53
C ARG A 22 -1.14 -4.12 -17.43
N GLY A 23 -2.19 -3.51 -16.86
CA GLY A 23 -3.55 -4.00 -17.08
C GLY A 23 -4.63 -3.65 -16.05
N ASP A 24 -4.35 -3.68 -14.74
CA ASP A 24 -5.42 -4.02 -13.78
C ASP A 24 -5.56 -3.15 -12.51
N ALA A 25 -4.94 -1.96 -12.43
CA ALA A 25 -4.97 -1.16 -11.21
C ALA A 25 -5.99 0.00 -11.25
N PHE A 26 -6.93 -0.01 -10.28
CA PHE A 26 -7.77 1.11 -9.89
C PHE A 26 -7.30 1.63 -8.52
N LEU A 27 -7.08 2.93 -8.45
CA LEU A 27 -6.47 3.65 -7.33
C LEU A 27 -7.32 3.54 -6.05
N ALA A 28 -6.73 3.07 -4.93
CA ALA A 28 -7.38 3.05 -3.62
C ALA A 28 -6.49 3.67 -2.52
N ALA A 29 -5.86 4.81 -2.84
CA ALA A 29 -5.46 5.91 -1.96
C ALA A 29 -4.57 6.85 -2.78
N SER A 30 -5.04 8.07 -3.02
CA SER A 30 -4.26 9.15 -3.62
C SER A 30 -4.26 10.35 -2.69
N HIS A 31 -3.08 10.90 -2.45
CA HIS A 31 -2.93 12.18 -1.77
C HIS A 31 -2.35 13.17 -2.78
N ALA A 32 -3.21 13.67 -3.67
CA ALA A 32 -2.95 14.86 -4.46
C ALA A 32 -3.48 16.08 -3.71
N GLN A 33 -2.79 17.22 -3.75
CA GLN A 33 -3.13 18.43 -2.98
C GLN A 33 -4.59 18.92 -3.15
N ALA A 34 -5.27 18.50 -4.22
CA ALA A 34 -6.67 18.84 -4.51
C ALA A 34 -7.72 17.81 -4.03
N TRP A 35 -7.32 16.68 -3.46
CA TRP A 35 -8.23 15.62 -3.01
C TRP A 35 -7.95 15.22 -1.55
N PRO A 36 -9.00 15.05 -0.72
CA PRO A 36 -8.82 14.60 0.64
C PRO A 36 -8.26 13.17 0.67
N TYR A 37 -7.33 12.94 1.60
CA TYR A 37 -6.82 11.60 1.88
C TYR A 37 -7.94 10.69 2.40
N THR A 38 -8.08 9.52 1.78
CA THR A 38 -9.05 8.47 2.11
C THR A 38 -8.39 7.09 2.00
N GLU A 39 -8.90 6.15 2.77
CA GLU A 39 -8.53 4.74 2.85
C GLU A 39 -9.73 3.82 2.53
N GLU A 40 -10.76 4.36 1.87
CA GLU A 40 -11.96 3.61 1.51
C GLU A 40 -11.68 2.53 0.45
N VAL A 41 -11.91 1.27 0.81
CA VAL A 41 -11.73 0.11 -0.07
C VAL A 41 -12.99 -0.08 -0.92
N THR A 42 -12.87 0.22 -2.21
CA THR A 42 -14.00 0.17 -3.16
C THR A 42 -13.92 -1.00 -4.14
N ALA A 43 -12.81 -1.74 -4.14
CA ALA A 43 -12.50 -2.82 -5.09
C ALA A 43 -12.08 -4.12 -4.38
N GLY A 44 -11.85 -5.18 -5.17
CA GLY A 44 -11.36 -6.46 -4.66
C GLY A 44 -9.87 -6.48 -4.28
N PHE A 45 -9.17 -5.35 -4.43
CA PHE A 45 -7.75 -5.14 -4.18
C PHE A 45 -7.55 -3.71 -3.65
N VAL A 46 -6.33 -3.39 -3.21
CA VAL A 46 -5.93 -2.06 -2.73
C VAL A 46 -4.74 -1.54 -3.53
N ASP A 47 -4.74 -0.27 -3.92
CA ASP A 47 -3.62 0.44 -4.54
C ASP A 47 -3.31 1.73 -3.77
N ALA A 48 -2.20 1.77 -3.03
CA ALA A 48 -1.81 2.89 -2.18
C ALA A 48 -0.60 3.66 -2.74
N ARG A 49 -0.70 5.00 -2.80
CA ARG A 49 0.40 5.87 -3.22
C ARG A 49 0.94 6.73 -2.08
N LEU A 50 2.22 6.56 -1.78
CA LEU A 50 2.91 7.20 -0.68
C LEU A 50 3.77 8.34 -1.20
N HIS A 51 3.29 9.56 -1.01
CA HIS A 51 3.90 10.77 -1.55
C HIS A 51 4.91 11.44 -0.60
N GLY A 52 5.13 10.90 0.60
CA GLY A 52 5.95 11.54 1.64
C GLY A 52 5.08 12.18 2.73
N PRO A 53 5.48 12.09 4.01
CA PRO A 53 4.63 12.49 5.14
C PRO A 53 4.61 13.99 5.41
N ASP A 54 5.71 14.71 5.18
CA ASP A 54 5.90 16.10 5.63
C ASP A 54 5.92 17.10 4.47
N ALA A 55 6.53 16.69 3.35
CA ALA A 55 6.60 17.44 2.11
C ALA A 55 6.24 16.51 0.94
N LEU A 56 5.22 16.91 0.18
CA LEU A 56 4.73 16.14 -0.96
C LEU A 56 5.87 15.94 -1.97
N TYR A 57 6.11 14.69 -2.30
CA TYR A 57 7.17 14.16 -3.17
C TYR A 57 8.62 14.38 -2.68
N ALA A 58 8.82 15.05 -1.55
CA ALA A 58 10.13 15.55 -1.13
C ALA A 58 10.57 15.14 0.29
N SER A 59 9.77 14.34 0.98
CA SER A 59 10.08 13.86 2.32
C SER A 59 10.13 12.33 2.38
N GLY A 60 11.10 11.79 3.13
CA GLY A 60 11.19 10.36 3.42
C GLY A 60 10.27 9.95 4.57
N TYR A 61 10.04 8.64 4.70
CA TYR A 61 9.33 8.10 5.85
C TYR A 61 10.34 7.58 6.87
N SER A 62 10.07 7.83 8.15
CA SER A 62 10.76 7.17 9.25
C SER A 62 10.36 5.69 9.37
N ASP A 63 11.16 4.90 10.08
CA ASP A 63 10.85 3.48 10.33
C ASP A 63 9.49 3.28 11.01
N ASP A 64 9.11 4.12 11.98
CA ASP A 64 7.83 3.99 12.68
C ASP A 64 6.64 4.32 11.77
N GLN A 65 6.80 5.29 10.87
CA GLN A 65 5.81 5.57 9.83
C GLN A 65 5.71 4.39 8.85
N LEU A 66 6.83 3.80 8.43
CA LEU A 66 6.84 2.63 7.55
C LEU A 66 6.25 1.39 8.22
N ARG A 67 6.48 1.16 9.51
CA ARG A 67 5.82 0.10 10.30
C ARG A 67 4.32 0.31 10.38
N SER A 68 3.89 1.55 10.60
CA SER A 68 2.48 1.92 10.61
C SER A 68 1.81 1.67 9.26
N TRP A 69 2.55 1.85 8.16
CA TRP A 69 2.11 1.47 6.82
C TRP A 69 2.08 -0.04 6.63
N ALA A 70 3.12 -0.77 7.04
CA ALA A 70 3.15 -2.23 6.95
C ALA A 70 1.93 -2.88 7.63
N GLN A 71 1.56 -2.40 8.82
CA GLN A 71 0.37 -2.86 9.54
C GLN A 71 -0.92 -2.62 8.76
N ARG A 72 -1.07 -1.46 8.12
CA ARG A 72 -2.24 -1.15 7.27
C ARG A 72 -2.31 -2.08 6.06
N LEU A 73 -1.19 -2.26 5.38
CA LEU A 73 -1.10 -3.12 4.20
C LEU A 73 -1.45 -4.57 4.53
N TYR A 74 -0.98 -5.09 5.67
CA TYR A 74 -1.34 -6.42 6.17
C TYR A 74 -2.84 -6.54 6.46
N ARG A 75 -3.43 -5.57 7.17
CA ARG A 75 -4.89 -5.56 7.44
C ARG A 75 -5.70 -5.64 6.15
N TRP A 76 -5.35 -4.82 5.15
CA TRP A 76 -6.02 -4.86 3.87
C TRP A 76 -5.83 -6.18 3.13
N GLN A 77 -4.63 -6.78 3.20
CA GLN A 77 -4.31 -8.08 2.59
C GLN A 77 -5.21 -9.19 3.14
N VAL A 78 -5.43 -9.25 4.45
CA VAL A 78 -6.31 -10.26 5.10
C VAL A 78 -7.80 -9.88 5.05
N ALA A 79 -8.17 -9.04 4.09
CA ALA A 79 -9.50 -8.52 3.86
C ALA A 79 -10.14 -7.70 5.02
N ASP A 80 -9.35 -7.26 6.00
CA ASP A 80 -9.73 -6.39 7.11
C ASP A 80 -9.56 -4.89 6.73
N GLN A 81 -9.89 -3.99 7.66
CA GLN A 81 -9.72 -2.55 7.55
C GLN A 81 -9.04 -2.01 8.82
N PRO A 82 -8.04 -1.12 8.73
CA PRO A 82 -7.50 -0.44 9.91
C PRO A 82 -8.62 0.29 10.67
N ALA A 83 -8.67 0.17 12.00
CA ALA A 83 -9.68 0.88 12.81
C ALA A 83 -9.65 2.41 12.64
N ALA A 84 -8.47 2.96 12.33
CA ALA A 84 -8.29 4.38 12.06
C ALA A 84 -8.50 4.76 10.58
N ALA A 85 -9.03 3.84 9.75
CA ALA A 85 -9.22 4.09 8.33
C ALA A 85 -10.17 5.27 8.10
N ARG A 86 -9.74 6.23 7.28
CA ARG A 86 -10.59 7.36 6.89
C ARG A 86 -11.42 6.99 5.67
N THR A 87 -12.72 6.76 5.83
CA THR A 87 -13.64 6.48 4.71
C THR A 87 -14.47 7.71 4.35
N ILE A 88 -14.99 7.76 3.12
CA ILE A 88 -15.93 8.81 2.67
C ILE A 88 -17.37 8.36 2.93
N THR A 89 -17.64 7.05 2.86
CA THR A 89 -18.98 6.48 3.08
C THR A 89 -18.99 5.36 4.13
N ASP A 90 -20.20 4.96 4.54
CA ASP A 90 -20.43 3.79 5.41
C ASP A 90 -20.57 2.46 4.62
N ARG A 91 -20.26 2.47 3.31
CA ARG A 91 -20.37 1.29 2.46
C ARG A 91 -19.35 0.24 2.90
N ALA A 92 -19.82 -0.98 3.13
CA ALA A 92 -18.93 -2.12 3.36
C ALA A 92 -18.07 -2.41 2.10
N PRO A 93 -16.76 -2.66 2.26
CA PRO A 93 -15.91 -3.10 1.16
C PRO A 93 -16.43 -4.40 0.51
N PRO A 94 -16.10 -4.66 -0.77
CA PRO A 94 -16.40 -5.95 -1.38
C PRO A 94 -15.87 -7.12 -0.54
N ALA A 95 -16.74 -8.10 -0.27
CA ALA A 95 -16.40 -9.27 0.52
C ALA A 95 -15.30 -10.09 -0.17
N ARG A 96 -14.22 -10.36 0.57
CA ARG A 96 -13.05 -11.13 0.13
C ARG A 96 -12.49 -11.91 1.31
N ARG A 97 -11.80 -13.02 1.04
CA ARG A 97 -10.97 -13.70 2.06
C ARG A 97 -9.63 -13.00 2.22
N GLU A 98 -9.04 -12.63 1.08
CA GLU A 98 -7.79 -11.89 0.99
C GLU A 98 -7.85 -10.91 -0.19
N ARG A 99 -6.97 -9.91 -0.18
CA ARG A 99 -6.85 -8.90 -1.23
C ARG A 99 -5.40 -8.79 -1.69
N ASP A 100 -5.23 -8.57 -2.99
CA ASP A 100 -3.96 -8.05 -3.46
C ASP A 100 -3.81 -6.59 -3.02
N VAL A 101 -2.61 -6.26 -2.55
CA VAL A 101 -2.29 -4.92 -2.07
C VAL A 101 -1.06 -4.42 -2.82
N TYR A 102 -1.22 -3.31 -3.51
CA TYR A 102 -0.18 -2.62 -4.24
C TYR A 102 0.17 -1.36 -3.47
N VAL A 103 1.45 -1.09 -3.26
CA VAL A 103 1.93 0.14 -2.64
C VAL A 103 3.08 0.72 -3.45
N TYR A 104 2.96 1.99 -3.82
CA TYR A 104 3.94 2.72 -4.60
C TYR A 104 4.44 3.94 -3.85
N PHE A 105 5.75 4.14 -3.83
CA PHE A 105 6.35 5.38 -3.36
C PHE A 105 6.54 6.35 -4.52
N ASN A 106 6.13 7.60 -4.32
CA ASN A 106 6.23 8.69 -5.29
C ASN A 106 7.11 9.85 -4.78
N ASN A 107 7.74 9.68 -3.61
CA ASN A 107 8.63 10.67 -3.01
C ASN A 107 10.05 10.55 -3.56
N ASP A 108 10.22 10.80 -4.86
CA ASP A 108 11.46 10.49 -5.56
C ASP A 108 12.60 11.48 -5.28
N THR A 109 12.28 12.68 -4.80
CA THR A 109 13.31 13.69 -4.46
C THR A 109 14.31 13.09 -3.47
N SER A 110 15.59 13.38 -3.67
CA SER A 110 16.69 12.87 -2.85
C SER A 110 16.79 11.34 -2.77
N GLY A 111 16.06 10.60 -3.61
CA GLY A 111 16.03 9.13 -3.60
C GLY A 111 15.28 8.54 -2.40
N HIS A 112 14.28 9.24 -1.85
CA HIS A 112 13.50 8.68 -0.73
C HIS A 112 12.68 7.46 -1.16
N ALA A 113 11.98 7.51 -2.29
CA ALA A 113 11.14 6.42 -2.75
C ALA A 113 11.84 5.05 -2.82
N PRO A 114 13.00 4.87 -3.49
CA PRO A 114 13.67 3.57 -3.50
C PRO A 114 14.14 3.10 -2.11
N ARG A 115 14.60 4.02 -1.26
CA ARG A 115 15.01 3.67 0.12
C ARG A 115 13.84 3.24 0.99
N ASN A 116 12.72 3.96 0.91
CA ASN A 116 11.51 3.62 1.63
C ASN A 116 10.91 2.31 1.13
N ALA A 117 10.90 2.07 -0.19
CA ALA A 117 10.42 0.83 -0.78
C ALA A 117 11.24 -0.38 -0.30
N ALA A 118 12.57 -0.27 -0.32
CA ALA A 118 13.47 -1.31 0.20
C ALA A 118 13.21 -1.55 1.69
N ARG A 119 13.11 -0.48 2.50
CA ARG A 119 12.90 -0.61 3.95
C ARG A 119 11.54 -1.22 4.27
N LEU A 120 10.48 -0.83 3.58
CA LEU A 120 9.14 -1.39 3.76
C LEU A 120 9.12 -2.89 3.42
N ARG A 121 9.81 -3.32 2.36
CA ARG A 121 9.93 -4.76 2.04
C ARG A 121 10.56 -5.55 3.19
N THR A 122 11.65 -5.05 3.77
CA THR A 122 12.26 -5.68 4.95
C THR A 122 11.26 -5.79 6.11
N LEU A 123 10.55 -4.71 6.45
CA LEU A 123 9.58 -4.71 7.54
C LEU A 123 8.42 -5.70 7.31
N LEU A 124 7.99 -5.87 6.06
CA LEU A 124 6.95 -6.84 5.70
C LEU A 124 7.43 -8.28 5.82
N THR A 125 8.69 -8.56 5.50
CA THR A 125 9.31 -9.87 5.72
C THR A 125 9.50 -10.15 7.22
N ASP A 126 10.07 -9.20 7.98
CA ASP A 126 10.29 -9.37 9.42
C ASP A 126 8.97 -9.63 10.18
N ALA A 127 7.89 -8.95 9.79
CA ALA A 127 6.56 -9.18 10.37
C ALA A 127 5.97 -10.54 9.98
N SER A 128 6.33 -11.06 8.81
CA SER A 128 5.88 -12.38 8.33
C SER A 128 6.57 -13.52 9.07
N ASP A 129 7.85 -13.34 9.43
CA ASP A 129 8.66 -14.36 10.12
C ASP A 129 8.40 -14.40 11.64
N GLY A 130 7.76 -13.37 12.19
CA GLY A 130 7.41 -13.25 13.61
C GLY A 130 5.95 -13.57 13.95
N ASP A 131 5.12 -13.91 12.97
CA ASP A 131 3.70 -14.28 13.16
C ASP A 131 3.58 -15.81 13.37
N PRO A 132 3.25 -16.29 14.59
CA PRO A 132 3.18 -17.73 14.86
C PRO A 132 1.99 -18.44 14.18
N ASP A 133 1.05 -17.70 13.60
CA ASP A 133 -0.19 -18.23 13.01
C ASP A 133 -0.18 -18.25 11.46
N ARG A 134 0.99 -18.12 10.83
CA ARG A 134 1.13 -18.20 9.36
C ARG A 134 1.48 -19.60 8.84
#